data_AF-A0A3N5LL87-F1
#
_entry.id   AF-A0A3N5LL87-F1
#
_cell.length_a   1.000
_cell.length_b   1.000
_cell.length_c   1.000
_cell.angle_alpha   90.00
_cell.angle_beta   90.00
_cell.angle_gamma   90.00
#
_symmetry.space_group_name_H-M   'P 1'
#
loop_
_entity.id
_entity.type
_entity.pdbx_description
1 polymer ?
#
loop_
_entity_poly.entity_id
_entity_poly.type
_entity_poly.pdbx_seq_one_letter_code
_entity_poly.pdbx_strand_id
1 'polypeptide(L)'
;MDGTVTRIDRPASTSGYLADEIVPVRHAIIEIRESDDIFDDSYGETTTDDDGYYSFSFCDDDGLNSTLELYLQLTAEIRVNGHYVVNVQDISWLDEIYRYETDIWESDGGHTTANVELTRGQSAIFNMAEAVLDAWTFWNASGGAPGEDSIFDPEAEVLYEPGWGYDNSFFDRY
;
A
#
# COMPACT_ATOMS: atom_id res chain seq x y z
N MET A 1 -7.13 -14.96 7.71
CA MET A 1 -5.76 -14.45 7.69
C MET A 1 -5.71 -13.09 8.35
N ASP A 2 -4.61 -12.78 9.01
CA ASP A 2 -4.29 -11.42 9.45
C ASP A 2 -2.80 -11.12 9.39
N GLY A 3 -2.44 -9.89 9.69
CA GLY A 3 -1.04 -9.51 9.83
C GLY A 3 -0.88 -8.00 9.88
N THR A 4 0.37 -7.56 9.79
CA THR A 4 0.73 -6.15 9.73
C THR A 4 1.57 -5.85 8.51
N VAL A 5 1.40 -4.67 7.93
CA VAL A 5 2.31 -4.12 6.92
C VAL A 5 3.07 -2.95 7.51
N THR A 6 4.39 -3.01 7.43
CA THR A 6 5.29 -1.95 7.90
C THR A 6 6.22 -1.48 6.79
N ARG A 7 6.59 -0.21 6.84
CA ARG A 7 7.53 0.46 5.95
C ARG A 7 8.69 1.07 6.75
N ILE A 8 9.79 1.31 6.06
CA ILE A 8 10.91 2.09 6.57
C ILE A 8 10.62 3.57 6.31
N ASP A 9 10.42 4.33 7.39
CA ASP A 9 10.45 5.78 7.37
C ASP A 9 11.84 6.29 7.74
N ARG A 10 12.22 7.44 7.17
CA ARG A 10 13.47 8.09 7.54
C ARG A 10 13.22 9.57 7.84
N PRO A 11 12.87 9.90 9.10
CA PRO A 11 12.43 11.24 9.45
C PRO A 11 13.47 12.31 9.10
N ALA A 12 12.98 13.42 8.56
CA ALA A 12 13.82 14.60 8.32
C ALA A 12 14.16 15.32 9.63
N SER A 13 15.37 15.85 9.71
CA SER A 13 15.88 16.66 10.81
C SER A 13 16.59 17.90 10.28
N THR A 14 16.88 18.86 11.16
CA THR A 14 17.62 20.08 10.79
C THR A 14 19.02 19.82 10.23
N SER A 15 19.61 18.67 10.50
CA SER A 15 20.97 18.31 10.08
C SER A 15 21.02 17.20 9.02
N GLY A 16 19.89 16.87 8.39
CA GLY A 16 19.78 15.77 7.43
C GLY A 16 18.69 14.80 7.85
N TYR A 17 18.98 13.50 7.83
CA TYR A 17 18.00 12.46 8.18
C TYR A 17 18.34 11.78 9.50
N LEU A 18 17.31 11.44 10.28
CA LEU A 18 17.46 10.58 11.44
C LEU A 18 17.74 9.12 11.02
N ALA A 19 17.85 8.24 12.02
CA ALA A 19 17.89 6.81 11.79
C ALA A 19 16.59 6.32 11.14
N ASP A 20 16.67 5.20 10.44
CA ASP A 20 15.52 4.53 9.87
C ASP A 20 14.60 4.04 10.99
N GLU A 21 13.30 4.23 10.83
CA GLU A 21 12.24 3.81 11.74
C GLU A 21 11.28 2.85 11.01
N ILE A 22 10.81 1.81 11.71
CA ILE A 22 9.79 0.90 11.18
C ILE A 22 8.43 1.42 11.64
N VAL A 23 7.60 1.82 10.68
CA VAL A 23 6.29 2.44 10.91
C VAL A 23 5.21 1.71 10.09
N PRO A 24 3.93 1.80 10.45
CA PRO A 24 2.87 1.12 9.71
C PRO A 24 2.67 1.71 8.30
N VAL A 25 2.15 0.87 7.40
CA VAL A 25 1.49 1.30 6.17
C VAL A 25 -0.02 1.35 6.44
N ARG A 26 -0.60 2.55 6.49
CA ARG A 26 -1.98 2.83 6.88
C ARG A 26 -2.89 2.89 5.67
N HIS A 27 -4.10 2.35 5.81
CA HIS A 27 -5.18 2.50 4.84
C HIS A 27 -4.87 2.06 3.40
N ALA A 28 -3.82 1.26 3.22
CA ALA A 28 -3.43 0.73 1.92
C ALA A 28 -4.25 -0.52 1.59
N ILE A 29 -4.51 -0.72 0.30
CA ILE A 29 -5.22 -1.89 -0.20
C ILE A 29 -4.30 -3.11 -0.22
N ILE A 30 -4.81 -4.21 0.32
CA ILE A 30 -4.20 -5.53 0.28
C ILE A 30 -5.18 -6.46 -0.40
N GLU A 31 -4.73 -7.11 -1.47
CA GLU A 31 -5.44 -8.21 -2.10
C GLU A 31 -4.76 -9.52 -1.71
N ILE A 32 -5.55 -10.53 -1.32
CA ILE A 32 -5.04 -11.88 -1.07
C ILE A 32 -5.31 -12.70 -2.32
N ARG A 33 -4.26 -13.34 -2.82
CA ARG A 33 -4.29 -14.06 -4.08
C ARG A 33 -3.74 -15.47 -3.88
N GLU A 34 -4.30 -16.40 -4.64
CA GLU A 34 -3.72 -17.73 -4.84
C GLU A 34 -2.82 -17.67 -6.07
N SER A 35 -1.66 -18.29 -5.96
CA SER A 35 -0.85 -18.65 -7.11
C SER A 35 -1.27 -20.06 -7.53
N ASP A 36 -1.73 -20.22 -8.76
CA ASP A 36 -1.89 -21.53 -9.39
C ASP A 36 -1.14 -21.49 -10.73
N ASP A 37 -0.66 -22.65 -11.18
CA ASP A 37 0.11 -22.83 -12.41
C ASP A 37 -0.62 -22.30 -13.67
N ILE A 38 -1.94 -22.08 -13.59
CA ILE A 38 -2.78 -21.79 -14.76
C ILE A 38 -3.64 -20.53 -14.60
N PHE A 39 -4.11 -20.17 -13.39
CA PHE A 39 -4.87 -18.94 -13.13
C PHE A 39 -4.68 -18.45 -11.68
N ASP A 40 -4.10 -17.26 -11.52
CA ASP A 40 -4.04 -16.61 -10.20
C ASP A 40 -5.43 -16.07 -9.81
N ASP A 41 -6.07 -16.75 -8.86
CA ASP A 41 -7.39 -16.36 -8.36
C ASP A 41 -7.28 -15.35 -7.21
N SER A 42 -8.13 -14.33 -7.25
CA SER A 42 -8.27 -13.36 -6.16
C SER A 42 -9.28 -13.87 -5.13
N TYR A 43 -8.86 -13.90 -3.87
CA TYR A 43 -9.77 -14.13 -2.74
C TYR A 43 -10.51 -12.86 -2.32
N GLY A 44 -10.06 -11.69 -2.77
CA GLY A 44 -10.63 -10.38 -2.50
C GLY A 44 -9.66 -9.43 -1.79
N GLU A 45 -10.18 -8.23 -1.52
CA GLU A 45 -9.41 -7.10 -0.98
C GLU A 45 -9.82 -6.75 0.46
N THR A 46 -8.84 -6.24 1.20
CA THR A 46 -9.01 -5.54 2.48
C THR A 46 -8.13 -4.30 2.51
N THR A 47 -8.22 -3.52 3.58
CA THR A 47 -7.38 -2.34 3.80
C THR A 47 -6.68 -2.43 5.15
N THR A 48 -5.45 -1.93 5.26
CA THR A 48 -4.82 -1.76 6.56
C THR A 48 -5.49 -0.67 7.40
N ASP A 49 -5.43 -0.79 8.72
CA ASP A 49 -5.85 0.26 9.65
C ASP A 49 -4.71 1.23 10.00
N ASP A 50 -4.93 2.10 10.99
CA ASP A 50 -3.97 3.09 11.47
C ASP A 50 -2.67 2.46 12.04
N ASP A 51 -2.73 1.21 12.50
CA ASP A 51 -1.60 0.46 13.03
C ASP A 51 -0.95 -0.44 11.96
N GLY A 52 -1.40 -0.31 10.69
CA GLY A 52 -0.95 -1.13 9.58
C GLY A 52 -1.46 -2.58 9.66
N TYR A 53 -2.40 -2.87 10.56
CA TYR A 53 -2.98 -4.18 10.72
C TYR A 53 -4.04 -4.43 9.66
N TYR A 54 -4.12 -5.66 9.17
CA TYR A 54 -5.19 -6.09 8.28
C TYR A 54 -5.73 -7.46 8.74
N SER A 55 -7.00 -7.70 8.40
CA SER A 55 -7.64 -8.98 8.61
C SER A 55 -8.53 -9.30 7.42
N PHE A 56 -8.59 -10.59 7.07
CA PHE A 56 -9.39 -11.08 5.98
C PHE A 56 -9.87 -12.51 6.26
N SER A 57 -11.11 -12.79 5.87
CA SER A 57 -11.68 -14.13 5.97
C SER A 57 -12.08 -14.60 4.58
N PHE A 58 -11.52 -15.73 4.18
CA PHE A 58 -11.85 -16.40 2.93
C PHE A 58 -12.20 -17.85 3.19
N CYS A 59 -12.94 -18.45 2.27
CA CYS A 59 -13.24 -19.88 2.31
C CYS A 59 -12.37 -20.57 1.27
N ASP A 60 -11.81 -21.69 1.71
CA ASP A 60 -10.98 -22.58 0.93
C ASP A 60 -11.90 -23.65 0.33
N ASP A 61 -12.25 -23.50 -0.96
CA ASP A 61 -12.97 -24.53 -1.72
C ASP A 61 -12.26 -24.73 -3.07
N ASP A 62 -10.98 -25.12 -3.00
CA ASP A 62 -10.16 -25.53 -4.15
C ASP A 62 -10.57 -26.92 -4.70
N GLY A 63 -11.45 -27.65 -3.99
CA GLY A 63 -12.05 -28.91 -4.40
C GLY A 63 -11.10 -30.11 -4.54
N LEU A 64 -9.76 -29.93 -4.51
CA LEU A 64 -8.77 -30.97 -4.79
C LEU A 64 -7.41 -30.74 -4.08
N ASN A 65 -7.41 -30.88 -2.75
CA ASN A 65 -6.27 -31.35 -1.95
C ASN A 65 -5.04 -30.41 -1.85
N SER A 66 -5.09 -29.47 -0.92
CA SER A 66 -4.61 -29.58 0.49
C SER A 66 -3.54 -28.57 0.93
N THR A 67 -3.01 -27.75 0.03
CA THR A 67 -2.05 -26.70 0.38
C THR A 67 -2.26 -25.51 -0.55
N LEU A 68 -2.67 -24.38 0.02
CA LEU A 68 -2.86 -23.12 -0.70
C LEU A 68 -1.52 -22.43 -0.90
N GLU A 69 -1.25 -21.95 -2.11
CA GLU A 69 -0.08 -21.13 -2.43
C GLU A 69 -0.50 -19.66 -2.43
N LEU A 70 -0.38 -18.98 -1.29
CA LEU A 70 -0.91 -17.63 -1.11
C LEU A 70 0.18 -16.56 -1.26
N TYR A 71 -0.20 -15.41 -1.81
CA TYR A 71 0.60 -14.18 -1.76
C TYR A 71 -0.30 -12.97 -1.49
N LEU A 72 0.31 -11.88 -1.00
CA LEU A 72 -0.36 -10.58 -0.89
C LEU A 72 0.08 -9.70 -2.05
N GLN A 73 -0.88 -9.02 -2.67
CA GLN A 73 -0.62 -7.90 -3.54
C GLN A 73 -0.99 -6.61 -2.78
N LEU A 74 0.02 -5.80 -2.49
CA LEU A 74 -0.14 -4.47 -1.89
C LEU A 74 -0.23 -3.44 -3.01
N THR A 75 -1.26 -2.60 -2.96
CA THR A 75 -1.44 -1.50 -3.92
C THR A 75 -1.14 -0.18 -3.23
N ALA A 76 -0.34 0.69 -3.86
CA ALA A 76 -0.04 2.03 -3.37
C ALA A 76 -1.22 3.01 -3.62
N GLU A 77 -2.41 2.60 -3.18
CA GLU A 77 -3.64 3.37 -3.16
C GLU A 77 -4.16 3.40 -1.73
N ILE A 78 -4.50 4.59 -1.24
CA ILE A 78 -5.00 4.81 0.12
C ILE A 78 -6.48 5.14 0.08
N ARG A 79 -7.26 4.39 0.87
CA ARG A 79 -8.69 4.62 1.07
C ARG A 79 -9.04 4.82 2.53
N VAL A 80 -9.66 5.95 2.86
CA VAL A 80 -10.10 6.27 4.22
C VAL A 80 -11.62 6.41 4.25
N ASN A 81 -12.31 5.57 5.03
CA ASN A 81 -13.77 5.59 5.16
C ASN A 81 -14.54 5.54 3.82
N GLY A 82 -14.00 4.84 2.82
CA GLY A 82 -14.58 4.73 1.48
C GLY A 82 -14.25 5.89 0.53
N HIS A 83 -13.43 6.85 0.96
CA HIS A 83 -12.92 7.94 0.13
C HIS A 83 -11.53 7.59 -0.40
N TYR A 84 -11.30 7.84 -1.69
CA TYR A 84 -10.00 7.74 -2.31
C TYR A 84 -9.17 8.95 -1.90
N VAL A 85 -8.00 8.71 -1.31
CA VAL A 85 -7.13 9.79 -0.81
C VAL A 85 -5.97 10.02 -1.76
N VAL A 86 -5.28 8.95 -2.13
CA VAL A 86 -4.12 9.02 -3.02
C VAL A 86 -3.90 7.70 -3.74
N ASN A 87 -3.46 7.76 -4.98
CA ASN A 87 -2.77 6.67 -5.66
C ASN A 87 -1.37 7.11 -6.11
N VAL A 88 -0.42 6.17 -6.07
CA VAL A 88 0.92 6.36 -6.64
C VAL A 88 1.04 5.49 -7.89
N GLN A 89 1.23 6.13 -9.05
CA GLN A 89 1.34 5.44 -10.34
C GLN A 89 2.79 5.30 -10.74
N ASP A 90 3.17 4.09 -11.18
CA ASP A 90 4.44 3.84 -11.85
C ASP A 90 4.24 4.12 -13.34
N ILE A 91 4.92 5.14 -13.87
CA ILE A 91 4.78 5.55 -15.28
C ILE A 91 5.92 4.99 -16.17
N SER A 92 6.66 3.98 -15.69
CA SER A 92 7.83 3.44 -16.42
C SER A 92 7.49 2.73 -17.74
N TRP A 93 6.33 2.09 -17.87
CA TRP A 93 5.96 1.38 -19.12
C TRP A 93 4.48 1.43 -19.48
N LEU A 94 3.61 1.42 -18.47
CA LEU A 94 2.17 1.60 -18.55
C LEU A 94 1.79 2.42 -17.32
N ASP A 95 1.01 3.49 -17.49
CA ASP A 95 0.53 4.31 -16.37
C ASP A 95 -0.40 3.46 -15.49
N GLU A 96 0.18 2.79 -14.50
CA GLU A 96 -0.52 1.85 -13.63
C GLU A 96 -0.19 2.14 -12.17
N ILE A 97 -1.17 1.94 -11.28
CA ILE A 97 -0.96 2.09 -9.85
C ILE A 97 0.12 1.09 -9.42
N TYR A 98 1.10 1.57 -8.66
CA TYR A 98 2.19 0.74 -8.17
C TYR A 98 1.64 -0.41 -7.32
N ARG A 99 2.03 -1.63 -7.67
CA ARG A 99 1.71 -2.87 -6.97
C ARG A 99 2.97 -3.57 -6.54
N TYR A 100 2.93 -4.17 -5.35
CA TYR A 100 3.98 -5.04 -4.85
C TYR A 100 3.37 -6.37 -4.44
N GLU A 101 3.89 -7.45 -5.03
CA GLU A 101 3.53 -8.82 -4.68
C GLU A 101 4.59 -9.41 -3.74
N THR A 102 4.15 -9.97 -2.63
CA THR A 102 5.04 -10.69 -1.71
C THR A 102 5.50 -12.02 -2.31
N ASP A 103 6.49 -12.64 -1.68
CA ASP A 103 6.80 -14.04 -1.96
C ASP A 103 5.57 -14.93 -1.64
N ILE A 104 5.44 -16.03 -2.38
CA ILE A 104 4.40 -17.05 -2.17
C ILE A 104 4.72 -17.85 -0.91
N TRP A 105 3.70 -18.15 -0.10
CA TRP A 105 3.79 -19.10 0.99
C TRP A 105 2.68 -20.16 0.93
N GLU A 106 3.04 -21.37 1.34
CA GLU A 106 2.12 -22.50 1.45
C GLU A 106 1.29 -22.42 2.74
N SER A 107 0.00 -22.78 2.68
CA SER A 107 -0.91 -22.83 3.82
C SER A 107 -1.85 -24.03 3.72
N ASP A 108 -1.84 -24.92 4.72
CA ASP A 108 -2.73 -26.09 4.81
C ASP A 108 -4.18 -25.74 5.23
N GLY A 109 -4.61 -24.51 4.94
CA GLY A 109 -5.86 -23.94 5.42
C GLY A 109 -5.88 -23.55 6.91
N GLY A 110 -6.98 -22.91 7.34
CA GLY A 110 -7.14 -22.41 8.70
C GLY A 110 -6.67 -20.98 8.91
N HIS A 111 -6.25 -20.64 10.14
CA HIS A 111 -5.82 -19.28 10.46
C HIS A 111 -4.33 -19.12 10.22
N THR A 112 -3.98 -18.20 9.30
CA THR A 112 -2.60 -17.87 8.93
C THR A 112 -2.34 -16.39 9.21
N THR A 113 -1.14 -16.09 9.74
CA THR A 113 -0.65 -14.71 9.92
C THR A 113 0.46 -14.43 8.92
N ALA A 114 0.37 -13.32 8.18
CA ALA A 114 1.40 -12.89 7.24
C ALA A 114 1.80 -11.42 7.51
N ASN A 115 2.98 -11.21 8.08
CA ASN A 115 3.51 -9.88 8.31
C ASN A 115 4.41 -9.47 7.14
N VAL A 116 4.23 -8.26 6.64
CA VAL A 116 4.99 -7.71 5.51
C VAL A 116 5.85 -6.56 6.00
N GLU A 117 7.16 -6.68 5.83
CA GLU A 117 8.11 -5.59 6.02
C GLU A 117 8.62 -5.14 4.65
N LEU A 118 8.23 -3.93 4.24
CA LEU A 118 8.63 -3.37 2.97
C LEU A 118 10.12 -3.05 2.96
N THR A 119 10.79 -3.40 1.86
CA THR A 119 12.16 -2.97 1.59
C THR A 119 12.23 -1.46 1.48
N ARG A 120 13.44 -0.89 1.52
CA ARG A 120 13.65 0.56 1.38
C ARG A 120 13.09 1.15 0.09
N GLY A 121 13.14 0.40 -1.02
CA GLY A 121 12.60 0.84 -2.32
C GLY A 121 11.08 0.91 -2.31
N GLN A 122 10.42 -0.16 -1.89
CA GLN A 122 8.97 -0.20 -1.73
C GLN A 122 8.49 0.84 -0.71
N SER A 123 9.20 0.95 0.42
CA SER A 123 8.90 1.94 1.46
C SER A 123 8.93 3.36 0.89
N ALA A 124 9.86 3.69 0.00
CA ALA A 124 9.90 5.03 -0.61
C ALA A 124 8.59 5.38 -1.34
N ILE A 125 7.96 4.42 -2.03
CA ILE A 125 6.67 4.61 -2.71
C ILE A 125 5.55 4.84 -1.70
N PHE A 126 5.43 3.93 -0.72
CA PHE A 126 4.39 4.04 0.30
C PHE A 126 4.57 5.28 1.18
N ASN A 127 5.81 5.74 1.40
CA ASN A 127 6.10 7.02 2.08
C ASN A 127 5.51 8.22 1.32
N MET A 128 5.45 8.17 -0.03
CA MET A 128 4.80 9.23 -0.82
C MET A 128 3.29 9.25 -0.57
N ALA A 129 2.65 8.08 -0.64
CA ALA A 129 1.22 7.95 -0.35
C ALA A 129 0.89 8.41 1.08
N GLU A 130 1.71 8.01 2.05
CA GLU A 130 1.54 8.35 3.47
C GLU A 130 1.71 9.84 3.76
N ALA A 131 2.65 10.51 3.09
CA ALA A 131 2.80 11.95 3.20
C ALA A 131 1.55 12.70 2.69
N VAL A 132 0.91 12.19 1.63
CA VAL A 132 -0.35 12.74 1.12
C VAL A 132 -1.50 12.45 2.08
N LEU A 133 -1.58 11.25 2.65
CA LEU A 133 -2.55 10.91 3.69
C LEU A 133 -2.44 11.84 4.91
N ASP A 134 -1.24 12.13 5.39
CA ASP A 134 -1.04 13.06 6.51
C ASP A 134 -1.49 14.48 6.16
N ALA A 135 -1.17 14.95 4.95
CA ALA A 135 -1.61 16.27 4.47
C ALA A 135 -3.14 16.34 4.34
N TRP A 136 -3.76 15.30 3.76
CA TRP A 136 -5.21 15.15 3.63
C TRP A 136 -5.90 15.18 4.99
N THR A 137 -5.38 14.40 5.94
CA THR A 137 -5.89 14.31 7.31
C THR A 137 -5.80 15.66 8.00
N PHE A 138 -4.66 16.34 7.91
CA PHE A 138 -4.46 17.67 8.49
C PHE A 138 -5.43 18.70 7.90
N TRP A 139 -5.60 18.71 6.58
CA TRP A 139 -6.50 19.63 5.87
C TRP A 139 -7.95 19.44 6.34
N ASN A 140 -8.44 18.21 6.31
CA ASN A 140 -9.82 17.90 6.68
C ASN A 140 -10.09 18.10 8.17
N ALA A 141 -9.11 17.80 9.04
CA ALA A 141 -9.21 18.10 10.47
C ALA A 141 -9.23 19.61 10.76
N SER A 142 -8.66 20.44 9.88
CA SER A 142 -8.64 21.90 10.03
C SER A 142 -9.87 22.61 9.47
N GLY A 143 -10.85 21.85 8.94
CA GLY A 143 -12.06 22.39 8.31
C GLY A 143 -11.87 22.86 6.86
N GLY A 144 -10.79 22.40 6.21
CA GLY A 144 -10.48 22.66 4.81
C GLY A 144 -10.22 24.12 4.46
N ALA A 145 -10.47 24.49 3.20
CA ALA A 145 -10.39 25.89 2.76
C ALA A 145 -11.72 26.63 3.00
N PRO A 146 -11.69 27.94 3.27
CA PRO A 146 -12.92 28.74 3.37
C PRO A 146 -13.73 28.70 2.07
N GLY A 147 -14.99 28.27 2.11
CA GLY A 147 -15.89 28.25 0.95
C GLY A 147 -16.47 26.86 0.67
N GLU A 148 -16.56 26.49 -0.61
CA GLU A 148 -17.08 25.18 -1.06
C GLU A 148 -16.06 24.03 -0.90
N ASP A 149 -14.82 24.34 -0.51
CA ASP A 149 -13.70 23.39 -0.35
C ASP A 149 -13.45 23.00 1.12
N SER A 150 -14.51 22.91 1.93
CA SER A 150 -14.41 22.61 3.37
C SER A 150 -13.92 21.18 3.67
N ILE A 151 -13.94 20.30 2.67
CA ILE A 151 -13.40 18.94 2.71
C ILE A 151 -12.65 18.70 1.40
N PHE A 152 -11.42 18.23 1.48
CA PHE A 152 -10.70 17.68 0.33
C PHE A 152 -11.18 16.24 0.12
N ASP A 153 -12.07 16.07 -0.85
CA ASP A 153 -12.61 14.78 -1.31
C ASP A 153 -12.10 14.27 -2.68
N PRO A 154 -11.31 15.01 -3.50
CA PRO A 154 -10.71 14.41 -4.67
C PRO A 154 -9.50 13.55 -4.27
N GLU A 155 -9.28 12.47 -5.02
CA GLU A 155 -8.07 11.66 -4.92
C GLU A 155 -6.87 12.44 -5.46
N ALA A 156 -5.75 12.40 -4.74
CA ALA A 156 -4.48 12.89 -5.24
C ALA A 156 -3.78 11.82 -6.09
N GLU A 157 -3.25 12.22 -7.23
CA GLU A 157 -2.47 11.35 -8.10
C GLU A 157 -0.98 11.71 -7.98
N VAL A 158 -0.16 10.73 -7.63
CA VAL A 158 1.31 10.89 -7.55
C VAL A 158 1.93 10.07 -8.67
N LEU A 159 2.58 10.74 -9.61
CA LEU A 159 3.33 10.07 -10.66
C LEU A 159 4.75 9.76 -10.16
N TYR A 160 5.08 8.49 -10.09
CA TYR A 160 6.39 7.97 -9.72
C TYR A 160 7.10 7.42 -10.97
N GLU A 161 8.34 7.87 -11.15
CA GLU A 161 9.27 7.26 -12.09
C GLU A 161 10.45 6.64 -11.32
N PRO A 162 10.67 5.32 -11.42
CA PRO A 162 11.94 4.74 -11.02
C PRO A 162 12.96 5.24 -12.04
N GLY A 163 13.87 6.12 -11.63
CA GLY A 163 14.70 6.97 -12.50
C GLY A 163 15.66 6.28 -13.49
N TRP A 164 15.35 5.13 -14.09
CA TRP A 164 16.09 4.45 -15.18
C TRP A 164 17.61 4.32 -14.95
N GLY A 165 18.03 4.08 -13.70
CA GLY A 165 19.44 4.01 -13.32
C GLY A 165 20.05 5.33 -12.84
N TYR A 166 19.24 6.36 -12.62
CA TYR A 166 19.58 7.55 -11.84
C TYR A 166 19.11 7.37 -10.39
N ASP A 167 19.94 7.77 -9.43
CA ASP A 167 19.72 7.55 -7.99
C ASP A 167 18.51 8.32 -7.39
N ASN A 168 17.76 9.08 -8.21
CA ASN A 168 16.73 10.01 -7.75
C ASN A 168 15.42 9.84 -8.56
N SER A 169 14.28 9.97 -7.88
CA SER A 169 12.95 10.12 -8.51
C SER A 169 12.79 11.53 -9.10
N PHE A 170 12.15 11.64 -10.25
CA PHE A 170 11.85 12.92 -10.90
C PHE A 170 10.41 13.36 -10.58
N PHE A 171 10.21 14.66 -10.42
CA PHE A 171 8.88 15.28 -10.44
C PHE A 171 8.72 15.94 -11.80
N ASP A 172 7.87 15.41 -12.67
CA ASP A 172 7.56 16.06 -13.95
C ASP A 172 6.46 17.10 -13.75
N ARG A 173 6.69 18.29 -14.31
CA ARG A 173 5.76 19.42 -14.28
C ARG A 173 5.16 19.55 -15.66
N TYR A 174 4.01 18.91 -15.88
CA TYR A 174 3.13 19.37 -16.95
C TYR A 174 2.42 20.67 -16.55
#